data_AF-A0A4P8ITU3-F1
#
_entry.id   AF-A0A4P8ITU3-F1
#
_cell.length_a   1.000
_cell.length_b   1.000
_cell.length_c   1.000
_cell.angle_alpha   90.00
_cell.angle_beta   90.00
_cell.angle_gamma   90.00
#
_symmetry.space_group_name_H-M   'P 1'
#
loop_
_entity.id
_entity.type
_entity.pdbx_description
1 polymer ?
#
loop_
_entity_poly.entity_id
_entity_poly.type
_entity_poly.pdbx_seq_one_letter_code
_entity_poly.pdbx_strand_id
1 'polypeptide(L)' 'MSPTGKTLHWAVDKWLAPTPAKPARVVRFSRMQGQRRCVCVQAMGSGGLLSIFFFRHDDGSWNVFPPAQARPAMSAWRTA' A
#
# COMPACT_ATOMS: atom_id res chain seq x y z
N MET A 1 -5.27 -17.27 -13.21
CA MET A 1 -3.81 -17.11 -13.15
C MET A 1 -3.53 -15.88 -12.30
N SER A 2 -2.96 -16.03 -11.09
CA SER A 2 -2.61 -14.84 -10.29
C SER A 2 -1.57 -14.05 -11.06
N PRO A 3 -1.79 -12.77 -11.37
CA PRO A 3 -0.77 -11.99 -12.05
C PRO A 3 0.46 -11.97 -11.13
N THR A 4 1.64 -12.03 -11.72
CA THR A 4 2.96 -11.81 -11.09
C THR A 4 3.12 -10.38 -10.54
N GLY A 5 2.02 -9.75 -10.11
CA GLY A 5 2.00 -8.45 -9.49
C GLY A 5 2.74 -8.46 -8.16
N LYS A 6 3.34 -7.30 -7.84
CA LYS A 6 4.12 -7.09 -6.61
C LYS A 6 3.27 -7.41 -5.38
N THR A 7 3.54 -8.54 -4.74
CA THR A 7 2.81 -8.99 -3.55
C THR A 7 3.12 -8.08 -2.35
N LEU A 8 2.28 -8.12 -1.32
CA LEU A 8 2.55 -7.39 -0.09
C LEU A 8 3.86 -7.84 0.56
N HIS A 9 4.11 -9.15 0.58
CA HIS A 9 5.34 -9.73 1.13
C HIS A 9 6.58 -9.17 0.42
N TRP A 10 6.59 -9.21 -0.91
CA TRP A 10 7.69 -8.66 -1.71
C TRP A 10 7.91 -7.16 -1.44
N ALA A 11 6.83 -6.39 -1.31
CA ALA A 11 6.92 -4.95 -1.03
C ALA A 11 7.46 -4.69 0.39
N VAL A 12 7.02 -5.46 1.39
CA VAL A 12 7.53 -5.39 2.76
C VAL A 12 9.02 -5.72 2.80
N ASP A 13 9.46 -6.78 2.14
CA ASP A 13 10.88 -7.13 2.08
C ASP A 13 11.71 -6.02 1.46
N LYS A 14 11.25 -5.46 0.34
CA LYS A 14 11.95 -4.40 -0.38
C LYS A 14 12.16 -3.14 0.47
N TRP A 15 11.15 -2.74 1.24
CA TRP A 15 11.16 -1.44 1.92
C TRP A 15 11.53 -1.50 3.39
N LEU A 16 11.23 -2.61 4.07
CA LEU A 16 11.46 -2.78 5.51
C LEU A 16 12.57 -3.79 5.83
N ALA A 17 12.97 -4.64 4.88
CA ALA A 17 13.99 -5.67 5.05
C ALA A 17 13.90 -6.41 6.41
N PRO A 18 12.73 -6.97 6.77
CA PRO A 18 12.54 -7.58 8.07
C PRO A 18 13.49 -8.77 8.27
N THR A 19 13.96 -8.93 9.50
CA THR A 19 14.78 -10.07 9.91
C THR A 19 14.11 -10.82 11.05
N PRO A 20 14.51 -12.07 11.35
CA PRO A 20 13.96 -12.80 12.50
C PRO A 20 14.09 -12.03 13.83
N ALA A 21 15.16 -11.26 14.01
CA ALA A 21 15.37 -10.41 15.19
C ALA A 21 14.53 -9.12 15.17
N LYS A 22 14.13 -8.65 13.98
CA LYS A 22 13.36 -7.42 13.76
C LYS A 22 12.22 -7.66 12.77
N PRO A 23 11.16 -8.38 13.20
CA PRO A 23 10.08 -8.77 12.30
C PRO A 23 9.21 -7.57 11.92
N ALA A 24 8.66 -7.62 10.70
CA ALA A 24 7.63 -6.70 10.26
C ALA A 24 6.27 -7.06 10.88
N ARG A 25 5.46 -6.05 11.22
CA ARG A 25 4.16 -6.20 11.89
C ARG A 25 3.13 -5.31 11.20
N VAL A 26 1.96 -5.85 10.88
CA VAL A 26 0.83 -5.02 10.44
C VAL A 26 0.24 -4.33 11.66
N VAL A 27 0.23 -3.00 11.67
CA VAL A 27 -0.30 -2.22 12.80
C VAL A 27 -1.64 -1.57 12.50
N ARG A 28 -1.92 -1.29 11.22
CA ARG A 28 -3.19 -0.73 10.77
C ARG A 28 -3.63 -1.39 9.48
N PHE A 29 -4.93 -1.58 9.35
CA PHE A 29 -5.60 -1.98 8.12
C PHE A 29 -6.72 -1.00 7.83
N SER A 30 -6.84 -0.53 6.60
CA SER A 30 -7.92 0.38 6.18
C SER A 30 -8.53 -0.05 4.85
N ARG A 31 -9.84 0.15 4.76
CA ARG A 31 -10.62 0.07 3.52
C ARG A 31 -11.16 1.47 3.27
N MET A 32 -10.59 2.19 2.32
CA MET A 32 -11.13 3.46 1.88
C MET A 32 -12.28 3.20 0.89
N GLN A 33 -13.26 4.11 0.83
CA GLN A 33 -14.37 4.01 -0.12
C GLN A 33 -13.83 3.88 -1.56
N GLY A 34 -14.42 2.97 -2.36
CA GLY A 34 -13.96 2.69 -3.72
C GLY A 34 -12.83 1.66 -3.84
N GLN A 35 -12.85 0.56 -3.07
CA GLN A 35 -11.95 -0.60 -3.16
C GLN A 35 -10.46 -0.36 -2.83
N ARG A 36 -10.07 0.83 -2.36
CA ARG A 36 -8.68 1.12 -1.98
C ARG A 36 -8.35 0.51 -0.63
N ARG A 37 -7.70 -0.65 -0.63
CA ARG A 37 -7.18 -1.30 0.59
C ARG A 37 -5.78 -0.78 0.86
N CYS A 38 -5.50 -0.38 2.10
CA CYS A 38 -4.13 -0.11 2.53
C CYS A 38 -3.82 -0.76 3.88
N VAL A 39 -2.53 -1.04 4.09
CA VAL A 39 -2.00 -1.58 5.34
C VAL A 39 -0.82 -0.75 5.78
N CYS A 40 -0.73 -0.48 7.07
CA CYS A 40 0.48 0.08 7.67
C CYS A 40 1.29 -1.06 8.27
N VAL A 41 2.54 -1.18 7.85
CA VAL A 41 3.47 -2.17 8.37
C VAL A 41 4.62 -1.45 9.05
N GLN A 42 5.00 -1.96 10.21
CA GLN A 42 6.11 -1.45 11.02
C GLN A 42 7.21 -2.50 11.16
N ALA A 43 8.46 -2.04 11.15
CA ALA A 43 9.62 -2.86 11.49
C ALA A 43 10.67 -2.03 12.23
N MET A 44 11.47 -2.70 13.08
CA MET A 44 12.63 -2.07 13.70
C MET A 44 13.78 -2.06 12.68
N GLY A 45 14.35 -0.88 12.42
CA GLY A 45 15.53 -0.69 11.58
C GLY A 45 16.81 -0.47 12.41
N SER A 46 17.87 0.00 11.75
CA SER A 46 19.07 0.53 12.42
C SER A 46 18.82 1.88 13.10
N GLY A 47 17.98 2.73 12.50
CA GLY A 47 17.61 4.06 13.01
C GLY A 47 16.35 4.11 13.89
N GLY A 48 15.82 2.96 14.32
CA GLY A 48 14.60 2.88 15.13
C GLY A 48 13.38 2.33 14.37
N LEU A 49 12.18 2.64 14.85
CA LEU A 49 10.93 2.11 14.30
C LEU A 49 10.55 2.81 13.00
N LEU A 50 10.44 2.04 11.91
CA LEU A 50 9.99 2.52 10.61
C LEU A 50 8.54 2.05 10.35
N SER A 51 7.68 2.96 9.87
CA SER A 51 6.29 2.68 9.50
C SER A 51 6.06 3.03 8.04
N ILE A 52 5.50 2.11 7.25
CA ILE A 52 5.18 2.35 5.83
C ILE A 52 3.74 1.93 5.54
N PHE A 53 3.02 2.77 4.80
CA PHE A 53 1.73 2.42 4.23
C PHE A 53 1.91 1.76 2.86
N PHE A 54 1.31 0.59 2.68
CA PHE A 54 1.21 -0.12 1.42
C PHE A 54 -0.23 -0.05 0.93
N PHE A 55 -0.41 0.34 -0.32
CA PHE A 55 -1.70 0.49 -0.97
C PHE A 55 -1.85 -0.60 -2.03
N ARG A 56 -3.01 -1.26 -2.02
CA ARG A 56 -3.39 -2.21 -3.07
C ARG A 56 -3.97 -1.44 -4.25
N HIS A 57 -3.42 -1.69 -5.43
CA HIS A 57 -3.86 -1.14 -6.70
C HIS A 57 -4.84 -2.10 -7.38
N ASP A 58 -5.55 -1.61 -8.39
CA ASP A 58 -6.60 -2.36 -9.09
C ASP A 58 -6.05 -3.55 -9.88
N ASP A 59 -4.78 -3.47 -10.29
CA ASP A 59 -4.02 -4.58 -10.89
C ASP A 59 -3.61 -5.67 -9.87
N GLY A 60 -3.95 -5.48 -8.60
CA GLY A 60 -3.63 -6.38 -7.49
C GLY A 60 -2.25 -6.16 -6.88
N SER A 61 -1.43 -5.26 -7.44
CA SER A 61 -0.10 -4.95 -6.92
C SER A 61 -0.16 -4.11 -5.63
N TRP A 62 0.85 -4.27 -4.78
CA TRP A 62 1.06 -3.44 -3.60
C TRP A 62 2.17 -2.43 -3.84
N ASN A 63 1.89 -1.16 -3.54
CA ASN A 63 2.80 -0.04 -3.74
C ASN A 63 2.80 0.90 -2.53
N VAL A 64 3.84 1.73 -2.38
CA VAL A 64 3.95 2.73 -1.29
C VAL A 64 3.29 4.08 -1.61
N PHE A 65 2.60 4.16 -2.75
CA PHE A 65 1.82 5.32 -3.17
C PHE A 65 0.36 4.90 -3.40
N PRO A 66 -0.61 5.80 -3.13
CA PRO A 66 -2.02 5.49 -3.32
C PRO A 66 -2.31 5.23 -4.82
N PRO A 67 -3.28 4.36 -5.14
CA PRO A 67 -3.75 4.20 -6.51
C PRO A 67 -4.29 5.53 -7.04
N ALA A 68 -4.11 5.75 -8.35
CA ALA A 68 -4.58 6.96 -9.01
C ALA A 68 -6.07 7.19 -8.71
N GLN A 69 -6.43 8.43 -8.41
CA GLN A 69 -7.84 8.74 -8.22
C GLN A 69 -8.54 8.65 -9.58
N ALA A 70 -9.58 7.82 -9.69
CA ALA A 70 -10.46 7.84 -10.85
C ALA A 70 -11.03 9.27 -10.97
N ARG A 71 -10.44 10.04 -11.89
CA ARG A 71 -10.89 11.38 -12.22
C ARG A 71 -11.74 11.27 -13.48
N PRO A 72 -12.89 11.95 -13.54
CA PRO A 72 -13.60 12.12 -14.79
C PRO A 72 -12.64 12.70 -15.85
N ALA A 73 -12.65 12.11 -17.06
CA ALA A 73 -11.85 12.61 -18.18
C ALA A 73 -12.29 14.02 -18.61
N MET A 74 -13.56 14.35 -18.39
CA MET A 74 -14.09 15.71 -18.47
C MET A 74 -14.81 16.04 -17.16
N SER A 75 -14.62 17.25 -16.65
CA SER A 75 -15.45 17.76 -15.57
C SER A 75 -16.90 17.82 -16.04
N ALA A 76 -17.84 17.29 -15.25
CA ALA A 76 -19.23 17.66 -15.42
C ALA A 76 -19.30 19.18 -15.20
N TRP A 77 -19.58 19.93 -16.25
CA TRP A 77 -19.93 21.33 -16.14
C TRP A 77 -21.12 21.40 -15.18
N ARG A 78 -21.00 22.18 -14.10
CA ARG A 78 -22.18 22.55 -13.33
C ARG A 78 -22.87 23.65 -14.12
N THR A 79 -24.03 23.37 -14.70
CA THR A 79 -25.01 24.42 -14.95
C THR A 79 -25.38 25.02 -13.61
N ALA A 80 -25.17 26.33 -13.49
CA ALA A 80 -25.76 27.13 -12.43
C ALA A 80 -27.27 27.23 -12.64
#